data_AF-A0A383D2G0-F1
#
_entry.id   AF-A0A383D2G0-F1
#
_cell.length_a   1.000
_cell.length_b   1.000
_cell.length_c   1.000
_cell.angle_alpha   90.00
_cell.angle_beta   90.00
_cell.angle_gamma   90.00
#
_symmetry.space_group_name_H-M   'P 1'
#
loop_
_entity.id
_entity.type
_entity.pdbx_description
1 polymer ?
#
loop_
_entity_poly.entity_id
_entity_poly.type
_entity_poly.pdbx_seq_one_letter_code
_entity_poly.pdbx_strand_id
1 'polypeptide(L)'
;KQAAEFSDALKSLTEQAITGGGPGSLKEACNKIQTLKKVQRQRSLPFLTTEVQNGNSTLIMTLLDQCREFGTCPFSIIARHAFIAESLLRSIGERGVFDESTIAMFKASIKTVAGNLVKDMEARRNHQLSDEEFFSRYGHLRPGTYDITSSRYDQMEGLLTTPVHPPEQIIGKTTFELKTAQHQGIESLIRETGFQFSPNQLIDYICRAIKEREFAKSIFSRHLSDILELIAIWCDT
;
A
#
# COMPACT_ATOMS: atom_id res chain seq x y z
N LYS A 1 -3.97 -38.84 4.96
CA LYS A 1 -4.55 -38.54 3.63
C LYS A 1 -4.99 -37.08 3.53
N GLN A 2 -5.96 -36.62 4.34
CA GLN A 2 -6.41 -35.21 4.36
C GLN A 2 -5.31 -34.17 4.66
N ALA A 3 -4.38 -34.46 5.60
CA ALA A 3 -3.29 -33.53 5.92
C ALA A 3 -2.29 -33.33 4.76
N ALA A 4 -2.04 -34.37 3.97
CA ALA A 4 -1.17 -34.28 2.80
C ALA A 4 -1.84 -33.47 1.68
N GLU A 5 -3.12 -33.75 1.41
CA GLU A 5 -3.92 -32.99 0.44
C GLU A 5 -3.99 -31.49 0.80
N PHE A 6 -4.13 -31.16 2.08
CA PHE A 6 -4.12 -29.77 2.55
C PHE A 6 -2.74 -29.11 2.39
N SER A 7 -1.66 -29.83 2.70
CA SER A 7 -0.29 -29.36 2.49
C SER A 7 0.00 -29.06 1.02
N ASP A 8 -0.41 -29.95 0.12
CA ASP A 8 -0.23 -29.78 -1.33
C ASP A 8 -1.04 -28.61 -1.87
N ALA A 9 -2.28 -28.44 -1.39
CA ALA A 9 -3.12 -27.29 -1.76
C ALA A 9 -2.52 -25.96 -1.27
N LEU A 10 -2.00 -25.91 -0.05
CA LEU A 10 -1.31 -24.72 0.48
C LEU A 10 -0.05 -24.41 -0.33
N LYS A 11 0.75 -25.43 -0.65
CA LYS A 11 1.95 -25.27 -1.47
C LYS A 11 1.60 -24.67 -2.83
N SER A 12 0.59 -25.23 -3.51
CA SER A 12 0.11 -24.72 -4.79
C SER A 12 -0.39 -23.28 -4.68
N LEU A 13 -1.14 -22.94 -3.63
CA LEU A 13 -1.64 -21.59 -3.38
C LEU A 13 -0.49 -20.58 -3.16
N THR A 14 0.50 -20.94 -2.34
CA THR A 14 1.67 -20.09 -2.07
C THR A 14 2.50 -19.87 -3.33
N GLU A 15 2.70 -20.92 -4.12
CA GLU A 15 3.43 -20.84 -5.39
C GLU A 15 2.71 -19.94 -6.38
N GLN A 16 1.39 -20.12 -6.54
CA GLN A 16 0.55 -19.22 -7.35
C GLN A 16 0.53 -17.78 -6.84
N ALA A 17 0.64 -17.56 -5.52
CA ALA A 17 0.70 -16.20 -4.99
C ALA A 17 1.99 -15.47 -5.41
N ILE A 18 3.12 -16.19 -5.54
CA ILE A 18 4.43 -15.63 -5.85
C ILE A 18 4.66 -15.51 -7.36
N THR A 19 4.38 -16.57 -8.11
CA THR A 19 4.69 -16.64 -9.55
C THR A 19 3.46 -16.68 -10.45
N GLY A 20 2.28 -16.95 -9.88
CA GLY A 20 1.06 -17.14 -10.64
C GLY A 20 0.43 -15.85 -11.17
N GLY A 21 -0.59 -16.05 -12.02
CA GLY A 21 -1.41 -14.98 -12.59
C GLY A 21 -2.88 -15.15 -12.22
N GLY A 22 -3.74 -14.41 -12.92
CA GLY A 22 -5.19 -14.50 -12.77
C GLY A 22 -5.80 -13.50 -11.77
N PRO A 23 -7.11 -13.62 -11.51
CA PRO A 23 -7.89 -12.56 -10.84
C PRO A 23 -7.44 -12.24 -9.41
N GLY A 24 -6.88 -13.24 -8.71
CA GLY A 24 -6.38 -13.09 -7.35
C GLY A 24 -4.90 -12.69 -7.24
N SER A 25 -4.21 -12.49 -8.37
CA SER A 25 -2.78 -12.19 -8.37
C SER A 25 -2.49 -10.75 -7.93
N LEU A 26 -1.32 -10.56 -7.32
CA LEU A 26 -0.81 -9.23 -6.94
C LEU A 26 -0.80 -8.28 -8.13
N LYS A 27 -0.39 -8.77 -9.31
CA LYS A 27 -0.31 -7.97 -10.54
C LYS A 27 -1.68 -7.41 -10.95
N GLU A 28 -2.70 -8.26 -11.01
CA GLU A 28 -4.04 -7.82 -11.42
C GLU A 28 -4.68 -6.88 -10.39
N ALA A 29 -4.49 -7.14 -9.10
CA ALA A 29 -4.97 -6.25 -8.06
C ALA A 29 -4.28 -4.86 -8.15
N CYS A 30 -2.97 -4.82 -8.39
CA CYS A 30 -2.24 -3.57 -8.66
C CYS A 30 -2.79 -2.85 -9.89
N ASN A 31 -3.09 -3.55 -10.99
CA ASN A 31 -3.68 -2.94 -12.19
C ASN A 31 -5.00 -2.24 -11.88
N LYS A 32 -5.88 -2.87 -11.08
CA LYS A 32 -7.14 -2.26 -10.66
C LYS A 32 -6.94 -1.00 -9.81
N ILE A 33 -5.97 -1.02 -8.89
CA ILE A 33 -5.60 0.18 -8.11
C ILE A 33 -5.07 1.29 -9.03
N GLN A 34 -4.29 0.95 -10.07
CA GLN A 34 -3.84 1.95 -11.06
C GLN A 34 -5.03 2.53 -11.86
N THR A 35 -6.03 1.71 -12.19
CA THR A 35 -7.29 2.20 -12.79
C THR A 35 -7.99 3.18 -11.86
N LEU A 36 -8.12 2.86 -10.57
CA LEU A 36 -8.70 3.78 -9.58
C LEU A 36 -7.93 5.11 -9.53
N LYS A 37 -6.60 5.05 -9.49
CA LYS A 37 -5.75 6.25 -9.53
C LYS A 37 -5.96 7.09 -10.79
N LYS A 38 -6.18 6.48 -11.96
CA LYS A 38 -6.49 7.22 -13.20
C LYS A 38 -7.83 7.93 -13.08
N VAL A 39 -8.86 7.25 -12.58
CA VAL A 39 -10.18 7.85 -12.32
C VAL A 39 -10.06 9.03 -11.36
N GLN A 40 -9.27 8.89 -10.29
CA GLN A 40 -9.02 9.97 -9.32
C GLN A 40 -8.33 11.20 -9.91
N ARG A 41 -7.55 11.06 -10.99
CA ARG A 41 -6.88 12.19 -11.65
C ARG A 41 -7.80 12.97 -12.58
N GLN A 42 -8.87 12.35 -13.04
CA GLN A 42 -9.83 12.94 -13.97
C GLN A 42 -10.98 13.67 -13.26
N ARG A 43 -11.05 13.58 -11.93
CA ARG A 43 -12.09 14.20 -11.12
C ARG A 43 -11.56 15.42 -10.37
N SER A 44 -12.46 16.36 -10.11
CA SER A 44 -12.23 17.53 -9.27
C SER A 44 -13.20 17.49 -8.09
N LEU A 45 -12.70 17.45 -6.85
CA LEU A 45 -13.56 17.42 -5.67
C LEU A 45 -14.51 18.63 -5.62
N PRO A 46 -14.07 19.88 -5.90
CA PRO A 46 -14.99 21.02 -6.01
C PRO A 46 -16.15 20.81 -6.99
N PHE A 47 -15.88 20.21 -8.16
CA PHE A 47 -16.93 19.90 -9.13
C PHE A 47 -17.92 18.87 -8.57
N LEU A 48 -17.41 17.79 -7.96
CA LEU A 48 -18.25 16.76 -7.36
C LEU A 48 -19.13 17.32 -6.22
N THR A 49 -18.58 18.22 -5.41
CA THR A 49 -19.30 18.92 -4.34
C THR A 49 -20.47 19.73 -4.90
N THR A 50 -20.25 20.54 -5.94
CA THR A 50 -21.32 21.34 -6.58
C THR A 50 -22.43 20.44 -7.12
N GLU A 51 -22.09 19.33 -7.78
CA GLU A 51 -23.07 18.37 -8.29
C GLU A 51 -23.94 17.77 -7.17
N VAL A 52 -23.32 17.36 -6.07
CA VAL A 52 -24.06 16.82 -4.91
C VAL A 52 -24.95 17.88 -4.28
N GLN A 53 -24.47 19.13 -4.14
CA GLN A 53 -25.26 20.25 -3.62
C GLN A 53 -26.47 20.59 -4.51
N ASN A 54 -26.34 20.38 -5.82
CA ASN A 54 -27.43 20.52 -6.78
C ASN A 54 -28.40 19.32 -6.77
N GLY A 55 -28.24 18.38 -5.83
CA GLY A 55 -29.13 17.23 -5.64
C GLY A 55 -28.69 15.95 -6.37
N ASN A 56 -27.52 15.90 -7.01
CA ASN A 56 -27.04 14.74 -7.76
C ASN A 56 -26.42 13.66 -6.86
N SER A 57 -27.24 13.01 -6.02
CA SER A 57 -26.80 11.94 -5.11
C SER A 57 -26.30 10.67 -5.83
N THR A 58 -26.65 10.47 -7.11
CA THR A 58 -26.20 9.32 -7.92
C THR A 58 -24.69 9.26 -8.11
N LEU A 59 -24.02 10.41 -7.99
CA LEU A 59 -22.58 10.53 -8.04
C LEU A 59 -21.91 9.81 -6.85
N ILE A 60 -22.48 9.89 -5.65
CA ILE A 60 -21.98 9.19 -4.47
C ILE A 60 -22.04 7.67 -4.69
N MET A 61 -23.16 7.18 -5.24
CA MET A 61 -23.33 5.76 -5.58
C MET A 61 -22.29 5.29 -6.62
N THR A 62 -22.06 6.10 -7.65
CA THR A 62 -21.04 5.82 -8.67
C THR A 62 -19.65 5.71 -8.05
N LEU A 63 -19.29 6.62 -7.13
CA LEU A 63 -18.02 6.59 -6.44
C LEU A 63 -17.88 5.37 -5.52
N LEU A 64 -18.97 4.97 -4.83
CA LEU A 64 -19.01 3.76 -4.01
C LEU A 64 -18.79 2.50 -4.84
N ASP A 65 -19.44 2.38 -6.00
CA ASP A 65 -19.24 1.24 -6.90
C ASP A 65 -17.79 1.16 -7.41
N GLN A 66 -17.23 2.30 -7.84
CA GLN A 66 -15.82 2.39 -8.20
C GLN A 66 -14.89 2.01 -7.05
N CYS A 67 -15.21 2.47 -5.82
CA CYS A 67 -14.45 2.16 -4.62
C CYS A 67 -14.49 0.66 -4.32
N ARG A 68 -15.65 0.02 -4.47
CA ARG A 68 -15.81 -1.43 -4.27
C ARG A 68 -14.97 -2.21 -5.26
N GLU A 69 -15.09 -1.89 -6.55
CA GLU A 69 -14.49 -2.66 -7.65
C GLU A 69 -12.97 -2.43 -7.77
N PHE A 70 -12.52 -1.18 -7.72
CA PHE A 70 -11.14 -0.79 -8.00
C PHE A 70 -10.34 -0.38 -6.77
N GLY A 71 -10.98 -0.25 -5.61
CA GLY A 71 -10.35 0.11 -4.34
C GLY A 71 -10.36 -1.05 -3.34
N THR A 72 -11.50 -1.28 -2.70
CA THR A 72 -11.71 -2.23 -1.60
C THR A 72 -11.32 -3.65 -1.98
N CYS A 73 -11.88 -4.20 -3.07
CA CYS A 73 -11.58 -5.56 -3.52
C CYS A 73 -10.08 -5.76 -3.82
N PRO A 74 -9.44 -4.98 -4.72
CA PRO A 74 -8.02 -5.16 -5.00
C PRO A 74 -7.12 -4.82 -3.81
N PHE A 75 -7.46 -3.82 -2.99
CA PHE A 75 -6.70 -3.53 -1.77
C PHE A 75 -6.68 -4.73 -0.82
N SER A 76 -7.82 -5.42 -0.64
CA SER A 76 -7.88 -6.63 0.20
C SER A 76 -6.97 -7.75 -0.31
N ILE A 77 -6.88 -7.92 -1.63
CA ILE A 77 -5.99 -8.90 -2.28
C ILE A 77 -4.53 -8.51 -2.04
N ILE A 78 -4.16 -7.26 -2.29
CA ILE A 78 -2.78 -6.77 -2.07
C ILE A 78 -2.39 -6.88 -0.59
N ALA A 79 -3.29 -6.56 0.33
CA ALA A 79 -3.06 -6.71 1.76
C ALA A 79 -2.77 -8.17 2.14
N ARG A 80 -3.50 -9.14 1.56
CA ARG A 80 -3.22 -10.57 1.75
C ARG A 80 -1.83 -10.95 1.24
N HIS A 81 -1.46 -10.49 0.04
CA HIS A 81 -0.12 -10.71 -0.51
C HIS A 81 0.99 -10.16 0.39
N ALA A 82 0.80 -8.97 0.96
CA ALA A 82 1.76 -8.40 1.89
C ALA A 82 1.86 -9.19 3.21
N PHE A 83 0.75 -9.75 3.73
CA PHE A 83 0.82 -10.64 4.88
C PHE A 83 1.58 -11.94 4.58
N ILE A 84 1.41 -12.50 3.38
CA ILE A 84 2.19 -13.65 2.91
C ILE A 84 3.67 -13.26 2.82
N ALA A 85 4.00 -12.15 2.18
CA ALA A 85 5.35 -11.63 2.05
C ALA A 85 6.05 -11.41 3.40
N GLU A 86 5.37 -10.75 4.36
CA GLU A 86 5.87 -10.54 5.72
C GLU A 86 6.10 -11.85 6.47
N SER A 87 5.24 -12.85 6.24
CA SER A 87 5.40 -14.16 6.86
C SER A 87 6.57 -14.95 6.28
N LEU A 88 6.79 -14.87 4.96
CA LEU A 88 7.94 -15.46 4.30
C LEU A 88 9.25 -14.79 4.75
N LEU A 89 9.28 -13.46 4.80
CA LEU A 89 10.44 -12.70 5.27
C LEU A 89 10.81 -13.05 6.72
N ARG A 90 9.81 -13.17 7.60
CA ARG A 90 10.02 -13.61 8.99
C ARG A 90 10.57 -15.02 9.05
N SER A 91 10.03 -15.95 8.24
CA SER A 91 10.52 -17.34 8.20
C SER A 91 11.97 -17.44 7.72
N ILE A 92 12.38 -16.64 6.72
CA ILE A 92 13.80 -16.53 6.30
C ILE A 92 14.70 -16.11 7.48
N GLY A 93 14.22 -15.18 8.31
CA GLY A 93 14.91 -14.73 9.53
C GLY A 93 15.00 -15.82 10.59
N GLU A 94 13.89 -16.47 10.92
CA GLU A 94 13.82 -17.58 11.90
C GLU A 94 14.67 -18.78 11.48
N ARG A 95 14.89 -18.97 10.18
CA ARG A 95 15.77 -20.00 9.62
C ARG A 95 17.24 -19.58 9.56
N GLY A 96 17.59 -18.38 10.04
CA GLY A 96 18.96 -17.89 10.19
C GLY A 96 19.61 -17.42 8.88
N VAL A 97 18.85 -17.28 7.79
CA VAL A 97 19.41 -16.78 6.52
C VAL A 97 19.59 -15.27 6.57
N PHE A 98 18.64 -14.56 7.19
CA PHE A 98 18.75 -13.13 7.50
C PHE A 98 18.82 -12.93 9.01
N ASP A 99 19.71 -12.03 9.45
CA ASP A 99 19.66 -11.49 10.81
C ASP A 99 18.69 -10.30 10.88
N GLU A 100 18.41 -9.83 12.10
CA GLU A 100 17.50 -8.69 12.34
C GLU A 100 17.96 -7.42 11.61
N SER A 101 19.28 -7.20 11.55
CA SER A 101 19.89 -6.07 10.82
C SER A 101 19.60 -6.15 9.32
N THR A 102 19.74 -7.33 8.71
CA THR A 102 19.44 -7.57 7.29
C THR A 102 17.96 -7.36 7.01
N ILE A 103 17.07 -7.85 7.86
CA ILE A 103 15.63 -7.63 7.72
C ILE A 103 15.30 -6.14 7.80
N ALA A 104 15.87 -5.42 8.77
CA ALA A 104 15.68 -3.99 8.91
C ALA A 104 16.20 -3.21 7.69
N MET A 105 17.40 -3.53 7.19
CA MET A 105 17.96 -2.95 5.98
C MET A 105 17.10 -3.23 4.75
N PHE A 106 16.61 -4.47 4.60
CA PHE A 106 15.70 -4.84 3.52
C PHE A 106 14.43 -4.00 3.55
N LYS A 107 13.75 -3.92 4.70
CA LYS A 107 12.52 -3.12 4.85
C LYS A 107 12.76 -1.64 4.61
N ALA A 108 13.87 -1.09 5.11
CA ALA A 108 14.25 0.31 4.89
C ALA A 108 14.57 0.66 3.42
N SER A 109 15.01 -0.33 2.63
CA SER A 109 15.24 -0.15 1.18
C SER A 109 13.95 0.01 0.38
N ILE A 110 12.81 -0.44 0.92
CA ILE A 110 11.52 -0.37 0.25
C ILE A 110 11.03 1.08 0.28
N LYS A 111 10.90 1.70 -0.89
CA LYS A 111 10.35 3.06 -1.02
C LYS A 111 8.83 3.03 -0.86
N THR A 112 8.34 3.57 0.25
CA THR A 112 6.92 3.55 0.60
C THR A 112 6.25 4.93 0.58
N VAL A 113 4.92 4.97 0.68
CA VAL A 113 4.16 6.23 0.71
C VAL A 113 4.44 6.98 2.01
N ALA A 114 4.51 6.28 3.15
CA ALA A 114 4.86 6.92 4.42
C ALA A 114 6.28 7.52 4.38
N GLY A 115 7.23 6.83 3.75
CA GLY A 115 8.59 7.36 3.57
C GLY A 115 8.63 8.60 2.68
N ASN A 116 7.81 8.64 1.62
CA ASN A 116 7.68 9.84 0.79
C ASN A 116 6.99 10.99 1.53
N LEU A 117 5.96 10.71 2.34
CA LEU A 117 5.29 11.72 3.17
C LEU A 117 6.28 12.43 4.08
N VAL A 118 7.12 11.67 4.80
CA VAL A 118 8.14 12.24 5.69
C VAL A 118 9.14 13.12 4.93
N LYS A 119 9.65 12.66 3.79
CA LYS A 119 10.55 13.44 2.93
C LYS A 119 9.89 14.72 2.42
N ASP A 120 8.65 14.62 1.97
CA ASP A 120 7.90 15.75 1.45
C ASP A 120 7.53 16.75 2.56
N MET A 121 7.31 16.30 3.80
CA MET A 121 7.15 17.17 4.98
C MET A 121 8.42 17.97 5.26
N GLU A 122 9.60 17.34 5.20
CA GLU A 122 10.88 18.05 5.36
C GLU A 122 11.16 19.02 4.21
N ALA A 123 10.93 18.60 2.96
CA ALA A 123 11.08 19.46 1.79
C ALA A 123 10.18 20.70 1.89
N ARG A 124 8.93 20.52 2.33
CA ARG A 124 7.98 21.61 2.58
C ARG A 124 8.46 22.55 3.69
N ARG A 125 8.94 22.00 4.83
CA ARG A 125 9.53 22.79 5.93
C ARG A 125 10.71 23.65 5.45
N ASN A 126 11.48 23.14 4.51
CA ASN A 126 12.63 23.82 3.91
C ASN A 126 12.25 24.70 2.70
N HIS A 127 10.96 24.95 2.45
CA HIS A 127 10.42 25.72 1.31
C HIS A 127 10.81 25.17 -0.08
N GLN A 128 11.11 23.87 -0.17
CA GLN A 128 11.42 23.17 -1.43
C GLN A 128 10.18 22.51 -2.06
N LEU A 129 9.07 22.44 -1.32
CA LEU A 129 7.77 21.94 -1.77
C LEU A 129 6.70 22.92 -1.28
N SER A 130 5.78 23.35 -2.16
CA SER A 130 4.69 24.25 -1.77
C SER A 130 3.63 23.53 -0.93
N ASP A 131 2.89 24.29 -0.11
CA ASP A 131 1.77 23.74 0.66
C ASP A 131 0.67 23.19 -0.27
N GLU A 132 0.39 23.86 -1.38
CA GLU A 132 -0.56 23.39 -2.40
C GLU A 132 -0.14 22.02 -2.97
N GLU A 133 1.14 21.86 -3.33
CA GLU A 133 1.64 20.60 -3.86
C GLU A 133 1.63 19.49 -2.80
N PHE A 134 1.97 19.83 -1.55
CA PHE A 134 1.90 18.91 -0.43
C PHE A 134 0.46 18.42 -0.19
N PHE A 135 -0.53 19.31 -0.13
CA PHE A 135 -1.92 18.94 0.10
C PHE A 135 -2.56 18.23 -1.10
N SER A 136 -2.16 18.54 -2.33
CA SER A 136 -2.55 17.74 -3.50
C SER A 136 -2.12 16.27 -3.38
N ARG A 137 -0.95 16.04 -2.76
CA ARG A 137 -0.44 14.68 -2.50
C ARG A 137 -1.08 14.04 -1.26
N TYR A 138 -1.19 14.76 -0.15
CA TYR A 138 -1.45 14.18 1.18
C TYR A 138 -2.65 14.76 1.93
N GLY A 139 -3.31 15.80 1.40
CA GLY A 139 -4.43 16.48 2.06
C GLY A 139 -5.58 15.54 2.40
N HIS A 140 -5.86 14.57 1.53
CA HIS A 140 -6.89 13.54 1.73
C HIS A 140 -6.67 12.59 2.91
N LEU A 141 -5.48 12.56 3.51
CA LEU A 141 -5.17 11.71 4.65
C LEU A 141 -5.90 12.18 5.91
N ARG A 142 -6.25 11.23 6.78
CA ARG A 142 -6.88 11.46 8.09
C ARG A 142 -6.12 10.67 9.16
N PRO A 143 -5.93 11.23 10.37
CA PRO A 143 -5.57 10.45 11.55
C PRO A 143 -6.59 9.34 11.78
N GLY A 144 -6.18 8.23 12.40
CA GLY A 144 -7.10 7.12 12.72
C GLY A 144 -7.51 6.24 11.53
N THR A 145 -7.17 6.59 10.29
CA THR A 145 -7.51 5.87 9.03
C THR A 145 -9.00 5.51 8.91
N TYR A 146 -9.74 6.25 8.08
CA TYR A 146 -11.17 6.03 7.77
C TYR A 146 -12.17 6.47 8.85
N ASP A 147 -11.69 7.11 9.91
CA ASP A 147 -12.56 7.76 10.87
C ASP A 147 -13.21 9.01 10.25
N ILE A 148 -14.53 8.95 10.06
CA ILE A 148 -15.32 10.07 9.50
C ILE A 148 -15.32 11.29 10.43
N THR A 149 -15.08 11.09 11.73
CA THR A 149 -15.05 12.18 12.71
C THR A 149 -13.70 12.89 12.77
N SER A 150 -12.66 12.29 12.16
CA SER A 150 -11.33 12.89 12.06
C SER A 150 -11.23 13.73 10.78
N SER A 151 -10.89 15.02 10.90
CA SER A 151 -10.69 15.91 9.74
C SER A 151 -9.58 15.43 8.80
N ARG A 152 -9.63 15.86 7.54
CA ARG A 152 -8.54 15.68 6.59
C ARG A 152 -7.34 16.56 6.94
N TYR A 153 -6.17 16.19 6.45
CA TYR A 153 -4.95 16.98 6.64
C TYR A 153 -5.08 18.39 6.05
N ASP A 154 -5.78 18.54 4.92
CA ASP A 154 -6.06 19.85 4.30
C ASP A 154 -7.13 20.67 5.02
N GLN A 155 -7.77 20.11 6.05
CA GLN A 155 -8.78 20.75 6.90
C GLN A 155 -8.26 21.02 8.32
N MET A 156 -7.06 20.56 8.65
CA MET A 156 -6.49 20.69 10.00
C MET A 156 -5.70 21.99 10.15
N GLU A 157 -6.19 22.87 11.02
CA GLU A 157 -5.44 24.05 11.45
C GLU A 157 -4.14 23.64 12.17
N GLY A 158 -3.01 24.26 11.82
CA GLY A 158 -1.73 24.03 12.50
C GLY A 158 -1.07 22.68 12.24
N LEU A 159 -1.61 21.83 11.35
CA LEU A 159 -0.94 20.59 10.95
C LEU A 159 0.49 20.86 10.44
N LEU A 160 0.63 21.95 9.70
CA LEU A 160 1.90 22.36 9.09
C LEU A 160 2.86 23.05 10.07
N THR A 161 2.41 23.44 11.25
CA THR A 161 3.24 24.11 12.28
C THR A 161 3.67 23.16 13.38
N THR A 162 3.12 21.94 13.44
CA THR A 162 3.48 20.92 14.43
C THR A 162 4.86 20.34 14.09
N PRO A 163 5.86 20.39 15.01
CA PRO A 163 7.15 19.75 14.79
C PRO A 163 6.97 18.24 14.73
N VAL A 164 7.26 17.63 13.58
CA VAL A 164 7.39 16.18 13.46
C VAL A 164 8.86 15.86 13.49
N HIS A 165 9.28 15.07 14.49
CA HIS A 165 10.58 14.42 14.47
C HIS A 165 10.44 13.16 13.61
N PRO A 166 11.03 13.12 12.41
CA PRO A 166 11.08 11.88 11.66
C PRO A 166 11.87 10.85 12.48
N PRO A 167 11.38 9.62 12.63
CA PRO A 167 12.23 8.52 13.06
C PRO A 167 13.46 8.45 12.13
N GLU A 168 14.66 8.34 12.70
CA GLU A 168 15.93 8.27 11.96
C GLU A 168 15.95 7.16 10.88
N GLN A 169 15.05 6.18 10.99
CA GLN A 169 14.98 5.00 10.12
C GLN A 169 14.23 5.19 8.78
N ILE A 170 13.64 6.36 8.49
CA ILE A 170 12.74 6.52 7.32
C ILE A 170 13.48 6.89 6.02
N ILE A 171 14.78 7.17 6.07
CA ILE A 171 15.53 7.61 4.89
C ILE A 171 16.08 6.39 4.13
N GLY A 172 15.25 5.82 3.24
CA GLY A 172 15.68 4.84 2.24
C GLY A 172 16.77 5.44 1.34
N LYS A 173 18.03 5.17 1.69
CA LYS A 173 19.23 5.55 0.92
C LYS A 173 20.02 4.34 0.43
N THR A 174 19.74 3.14 0.91
CA THR A 174 20.48 1.93 0.55
C THR A 174 19.65 1.05 -0.39
N THR A 175 20.25 0.70 -1.52
CA THR A 175 19.80 -0.43 -2.34
C THR A 175 20.08 -1.72 -1.56
N PHE A 176 19.11 -2.62 -1.51
CA PHE A 176 19.30 -3.94 -0.92
C PHE A 176 19.66 -4.93 -2.03
N GLU A 177 20.77 -5.61 -1.88
CA GLU A 177 21.19 -6.71 -2.76
C GLU A 177 21.52 -7.94 -1.91
N LEU A 178 21.10 -9.11 -2.38
CA LEU A 178 21.41 -10.37 -1.72
C LEU A 178 22.93 -10.64 -1.82
N LYS A 179 23.54 -10.92 -0.67
CA LYS A 179 24.89 -11.52 -0.64
C LYS A 179 24.82 -12.96 -1.16
N THR A 180 25.93 -13.49 -1.67
CA THR A 180 26.02 -14.88 -2.17
C THR A 180 25.52 -15.90 -1.16
N ALA A 181 25.93 -15.77 0.11
CA ALA A 181 25.50 -16.67 1.19
C ALA A 181 23.98 -16.60 1.45
N GLN A 182 23.39 -15.41 1.39
CA GLN A 182 21.96 -15.20 1.55
C GLN A 182 21.18 -15.83 0.39
N HIS A 183 21.64 -15.64 -0.84
CA HIS A 183 21.05 -16.25 -2.02
C HIS A 183 21.07 -17.79 -1.92
N GLN A 184 22.22 -18.38 -1.56
CA GLN A 184 22.36 -19.82 -1.37
C GLN A 184 21.47 -20.35 -0.22
N GLY A 185 21.37 -19.60 0.88
CA GLY A 185 20.49 -19.95 2.00
C GLY A 185 19.03 -19.98 1.60
N ILE A 186 18.53 -18.95 0.90
CA ILE A 186 17.17 -18.90 0.37
C ILE A 186 16.94 -20.06 -0.62
N GLU A 187 17.90 -20.32 -1.51
CA GLU A 187 17.80 -21.40 -2.48
C GLU A 187 17.67 -22.78 -1.80
N SER A 188 18.40 -23.02 -0.72
CA SER A 188 18.27 -24.25 0.07
C SER A 188 16.87 -24.39 0.68
N LEU A 189 16.31 -23.32 1.25
CA LEU A 189 14.96 -23.33 1.85
C LEU A 189 13.86 -23.59 0.81
N ILE A 190 14.01 -23.02 -0.39
CA ILE A 190 13.10 -23.24 -1.51
C ILE A 190 13.15 -24.71 -1.95
N ARG A 191 14.35 -25.29 -2.09
CA ARG A 191 14.51 -26.71 -2.47
C ARG A 191 13.94 -27.65 -1.41
N GLU A 192 14.14 -27.36 -0.12
CA GLU A 192 13.61 -28.14 1.00
C GLU A 192 12.07 -28.27 0.95
N THR A 193 11.39 -27.17 0.62
CA THR A 193 9.93 -27.12 0.51
C THR A 193 9.42 -27.61 -0.86
N GLY A 194 10.31 -27.75 -1.84
CA GLY A 194 10.04 -28.16 -3.21
C GLY A 194 9.26 -27.13 -4.02
N PHE A 195 9.34 -25.84 -3.66
CA PHE A 195 8.88 -24.74 -4.50
C PHE A 195 9.77 -24.60 -5.74
N GLN A 196 9.24 -24.04 -6.82
CA GLN A 196 9.90 -23.94 -8.12
C GLN A 196 10.37 -22.52 -8.49
N PHE A 197 10.10 -21.53 -7.64
CA PHE A 197 10.56 -20.15 -7.85
C PHE A 197 12.00 -19.95 -7.38
N SER A 198 12.70 -18.95 -7.94
CA SER A 198 14.07 -18.61 -7.55
C SER A 198 14.13 -17.68 -6.32
N PRO A 199 15.29 -17.57 -5.65
CA PRO A 199 15.50 -16.59 -4.59
C PRO A 199 15.16 -15.16 -5.00
N ASN A 200 15.52 -14.76 -6.23
CA ASN A 200 15.23 -13.43 -6.74
C ASN A 200 13.72 -13.21 -6.93
N GLN A 201 12.99 -14.20 -7.47
CA GLN A 201 11.53 -14.11 -7.59
C GLN A 201 10.84 -13.95 -6.23
N LEU A 202 11.34 -14.66 -5.20
CA LEU A 202 10.83 -14.52 -3.84
C LEU A 202 11.08 -13.12 -3.26
N ILE A 203 12.31 -12.61 -3.37
CA ILE A 203 12.65 -11.28 -2.84
C ILE A 203 11.92 -10.17 -3.58
N ASP A 204 11.82 -10.25 -4.91
CA ASP A 204 11.05 -9.31 -5.72
C ASP A 204 9.58 -9.31 -5.34
N TYR A 205 9.00 -10.51 -5.13
CA TYR A 205 7.63 -10.65 -4.65
C TYR A 205 7.43 -9.98 -3.29
N ILE A 206 8.31 -10.25 -2.33
CA ILE A 206 8.21 -9.68 -0.97
C ILE A 206 8.29 -8.15 -1.04
N CYS A 207 9.31 -7.61 -1.72
CA CYS A 207 9.51 -6.18 -1.89
C CYS A 207 8.29 -5.52 -2.53
N ARG A 208 7.79 -6.10 -3.64
CA ARG A 208 6.64 -5.59 -4.35
C ARG A 208 5.37 -5.64 -3.51
N ALA A 209 5.07 -6.75 -2.85
CA ALA A 209 3.84 -6.90 -2.06
C ALA A 209 3.76 -5.88 -0.91
N ILE A 210 4.87 -5.68 -0.19
CA ILE A 210 4.95 -4.70 0.91
C ILE A 210 4.75 -3.27 0.37
N LYS A 211 5.50 -2.91 -0.69
CA LYS A 211 5.40 -1.58 -1.33
C LYS A 211 3.99 -1.29 -1.86
N GLU A 212 3.43 -2.23 -2.61
CA GLU A 212 2.15 -2.07 -3.26
C GLU A 212 1.00 -1.99 -2.25
N ARG A 213 1.12 -2.63 -1.08
CA ARG A 213 0.13 -2.48 0.00
C ARG A 213 -0.01 -1.04 0.46
N GLU A 214 1.10 -0.35 0.70
CA GLU A 214 1.05 1.05 1.14
C GLU A 214 0.51 1.96 0.04
N PHE A 215 0.96 1.75 -1.20
CA PHE A 215 0.47 2.50 -2.34
C PHE A 215 -1.04 2.30 -2.54
N ALA A 216 -1.50 1.05 -2.55
CA ALA A 216 -2.91 0.72 -2.69
C ALA A 216 -3.75 1.29 -1.54
N LYS A 217 -3.25 1.21 -0.30
CA LYS A 217 -3.91 1.83 0.86
C LYS A 217 -4.11 3.32 0.63
N SER A 218 -3.08 4.04 0.17
CA SER A 218 -3.17 5.49 -0.09
C SER A 218 -4.22 5.80 -1.15
N ILE A 219 -4.17 5.13 -2.31
CA ILE A 219 -5.14 5.34 -3.40
C ILE A 219 -6.56 5.01 -2.95
N PHE A 220 -6.78 3.85 -2.33
CA PHE A 220 -8.08 3.47 -1.79
C PHE A 220 -8.59 4.49 -0.77
N SER A 221 -7.75 4.90 0.18
CA SER A 221 -8.12 5.84 1.24
C SER A 221 -8.50 7.23 0.73
N ARG A 222 -7.84 7.71 -0.34
CA ARG A 222 -8.24 8.94 -1.02
C ARG A 222 -9.65 8.84 -1.56
N HIS A 223 -9.97 7.72 -2.21
CA HIS A 223 -11.29 7.50 -2.79
C HIS A 223 -12.38 7.51 -1.73
N LEU A 224 -12.12 6.79 -0.64
CA LEU A 224 -13.04 6.72 0.48
C LEU A 224 -13.18 8.09 1.17
N SER A 225 -12.09 8.82 1.38
CA SER A 225 -12.13 10.16 1.99
C SER A 225 -13.01 11.11 1.19
N ASP A 226 -12.88 11.13 -0.14
CA ASP A 226 -13.72 11.97 -1.00
C ASP A 226 -15.20 11.56 -0.94
N ILE A 227 -15.52 10.26 -0.85
CA ILE A 227 -16.90 9.80 -0.65
C ILE A 227 -17.47 10.31 0.69
N LEU A 228 -16.69 10.23 1.77
CA LEU A 228 -17.13 10.68 3.10
C LEU A 228 -17.44 12.19 3.10
N GLU A 229 -16.60 13.00 2.43
CA GLU A 229 -16.86 14.44 2.29
C GLU A 229 -18.14 14.72 1.52
N LEU A 230 -18.38 14.00 0.42
CA LEU A 230 -19.60 14.18 -0.37
C LEU A 230 -20.86 13.72 0.40
N ILE A 231 -20.76 12.67 1.21
CA ILE A 231 -21.86 12.25 2.10
C ILE A 231 -22.14 13.32 3.14
N ALA A 232 -21.12 13.90 3.76
CA ALA A 232 -21.28 14.98 4.74
C ALA A 232 -22.01 16.19 4.10
N ILE A 233 -21.55 16.62 2.93
CA ILE A 233 -22.18 17.70 2.15
C ILE A 233 -23.65 17.38 1.83
N TRP A 234 -23.95 16.15 1.39
CA TRP A 234 -25.31 15.74 1.06
C TRP A 234 -26.25 15.74 2.27
N CYS A 235 -25.74 15.44 3.47
CA CYS A 235 -26.52 15.49 4.69
C CYS A 235 -26.81 16.92 5.18
N ASP A 236 -25.98 17.89 4.78
CA ASP A 236 -26.12 19.31 5.13
C ASP A 236 -27.01 20.10 4.15
N THR A 237 -27.42 19.50 3.03
CA THR A 237 -28.34 20.07 2.03
C THR A 237 -29.77 19.63 2.23
#